data_AF-A0A842UNY3-F1
#
_entry.id   AF-A0A842UNY3-F1
#
_cell.length_a   1.000
_cell.length_b   1.000
_cell.length_c   1.000
_cell.angle_alpha   90.00
_cell.angle_beta   90.00
_cell.angle_gamma   90.00
#
_symmetry.space_group_name_H-M   'P 1'
#
loop_
_entity.id
_entity.type
_entity.pdbx_description
1 polymer ?
#
loop_
_entity_poly.entity_id
_entity_poly.type
_entity_poly.pdbx_seq_one_letter_code
_entity_poly.pdbx_strand_id
1 'polypeptide(L)'
;MKIGEFISSNSERARVSFSALIYVVLFISIIYSFYYHLWRILFINLLLLVLVLMPHVIHKRSDVRIPNEFQFLIFVFILVSFFLGDFRGLVIQIFFGLVISFFGFIVMMIIFHNSKMKLNPFLIILFSFSLSITLGFGIELLKFYLKLFLNNPPAVVDYVYAMYSMTMVSIGAIIASGFGYSYMKGFRPKIIMRMVSSFKKKNPRFFVEKTDSPEEILKLIKTGESERIEFKSTLRTNLHTKEHDKKIEFSVLKTIVAFLNSEGGTLLIGVDNDGRILGIEKDRFQNNDKFALHFMNLLKEHIGSEYLPYLSFESVLIEEKTILKVDCICSRKPVYLRIGKDEEFYVRAGPASVQLNGRRLVDYVDRKFRE
;
A
#
# COMPACT_ATOMS: atom_id res chain seq x y z
N MET A 1 8.72 30.58 -1.77
CA MET A 1 7.55 29.69 -1.55
C MET A 1 6.87 29.50 -2.89
N LYS A 2 7.00 28.32 -3.51
CA LYS A 2 6.54 28.11 -4.89
C LYS A 2 5.02 28.06 -4.90
N ILE A 3 4.39 28.72 -5.87
CA ILE A 3 2.93 28.80 -6.06
C ILE A 3 2.27 27.40 -6.02
N GLY A 4 2.99 26.35 -6.43
CA GLY A 4 2.54 24.96 -6.33
C GLY A 4 2.36 24.42 -4.89
N GLU A 5 3.17 24.84 -3.93
CA GLU A 5 3.05 24.44 -2.51
C GLU A 5 1.88 25.16 -1.81
N PHE A 6 1.60 26.40 -2.22
CA PHE A 6 0.44 27.15 -1.72
C PHE A 6 -0.87 26.57 -2.26
N ILE A 7 -0.90 26.16 -3.53
CA ILE A 7 -2.06 25.51 -4.16
C ILE A 7 -2.29 24.11 -3.56
N SER A 8 -1.24 23.32 -3.31
CA SER A 8 -1.39 22.00 -2.68
C SER A 8 -1.87 22.11 -1.22
N SER A 9 -1.31 23.03 -0.44
CA SER A 9 -1.72 23.29 0.95
C SER A 9 -3.17 23.79 1.06
N ASN A 10 -3.59 24.70 0.18
CA ASN A 10 -4.98 25.16 0.14
C ASN A 10 -5.93 24.07 -0.36
N SER A 11 -5.51 23.20 -1.28
CA SER A 11 -6.34 22.08 -1.74
C SER A 11 -6.57 21.03 -0.65
N GLU A 12 -5.57 20.77 0.22
CA GLU A 12 -5.74 19.88 1.38
C GLU A 12 -6.62 20.54 2.44
N ARG A 13 -6.39 21.81 2.79
CA ARG A 13 -7.24 22.54 3.75
C ARG A 13 -8.68 22.68 3.28
N ALA A 14 -8.89 22.96 1.99
CA ALA A 14 -10.22 23.01 1.39
C ALA A 14 -10.90 21.63 1.43
N ARG A 15 -10.19 20.54 1.12
CA ARG A 15 -10.74 19.17 1.23
C ARG A 15 -11.12 18.79 2.66
N VAL A 16 -10.28 19.13 3.65
CA VAL A 16 -10.58 18.87 5.07
C VAL A 16 -11.81 19.66 5.52
N SER A 17 -11.89 20.94 5.15
CA SER A 17 -13.03 21.81 5.47
C SER A 17 -14.33 21.33 4.81
N PHE A 18 -14.26 20.85 3.57
CA PHE A 18 -15.41 20.32 2.85
C PHE A 18 -15.86 18.94 3.37
N SER A 19 -14.92 18.09 3.79
CA SER A 19 -15.23 16.83 4.46
C SER A 19 -15.91 17.08 5.82
N ALA A 20 -15.46 18.09 6.57
CA ALA A 20 -16.09 18.51 7.82
C ALA A 20 -17.54 18.97 7.60
N LEU A 21 -17.79 19.72 6.52
CA LEU A 21 -19.13 20.15 6.14
C LEU A 21 -20.08 18.96 5.90
N ILE A 22 -19.62 17.91 5.23
CA ILE A 22 -20.43 16.70 5.02
C ILE A 22 -20.78 16.01 6.33
N TYR A 23 -19.83 15.91 7.27
CA TYR A 23 -20.11 15.32 8.58
C TYR A 23 -21.16 16.12 9.33
N VAL A 24 -21.07 17.45 9.31
CA VAL A 24 -22.06 18.34 9.93
C VAL A 24 -23.44 18.13 9.30
N VAL A 25 -23.54 18.12 7.97
CA VAL A 25 -24.82 17.91 7.26
C VAL A 25 -25.40 16.52 7.57
N LEU A 26 -24.58 15.46 7.54
CA LEU A 26 -25.02 14.11 7.88
C LEU A 26 -25.50 14.02 9.33
N PHE A 27 -24.78 14.64 10.28
CA PHE A 27 -25.14 14.62 11.69
C PHE A 27 -26.45 15.36 11.96
N ILE A 28 -26.64 16.55 11.39
CA ILE A 28 -27.90 17.30 11.44
C ILE A 28 -29.02 16.46 10.83
N SER A 29 -28.79 15.84 9.67
CA SER A 29 -29.80 15.02 9.00
C SER A 29 -30.18 13.77 9.81
N ILE A 30 -29.23 13.16 10.53
CA ILE A 30 -29.49 12.05 11.47
C ILE A 30 -30.38 12.51 12.62
N ILE A 31 -30.06 13.62 13.28
CA ILE A 31 -30.87 14.17 14.38
C ILE A 31 -32.28 14.50 13.89
N TYR A 32 -32.39 15.19 12.76
CA TYR A 32 -33.68 15.53 12.14
C TYR A 32 -34.51 14.27 11.83
N SER A 33 -33.89 13.27 11.19
CA SER A 33 -34.60 12.04 10.83
C SER A 33 -35.03 11.23 12.05
N PHE A 34 -34.25 11.26 13.12
CA PHE A 34 -34.60 10.63 14.39
C PHE A 34 -35.80 11.33 15.04
N TYR A 35 -35.78 12.67 15.11
CA TYR A 35 -36.85 13.47 15.73
C TYR A 35 -38.20 13.32 15.02
N TYR A 36 -38.20 13.31 13.68
CA TYR A 36 -39.44 13.17 12.89
C TYR A 36 -39.82 11.72 12.57
N HIS A 37 -39.19 10.74 13.22
CA HIS A 37 -39.44 9.30 12.99
C HIS A 37 -39.30 8.87 11.53
N LEU A 38 -38.41 9.53 10.77
CA LEU A 38 -38.10 9.23 9.37
C LEU A 38 -37.08 8.09 9.30
N TRP A 39 -37.46 6.90 9.77
CA TRP A 39 -36.58 5.74 9.94
C TRP A 39 -35.79 5.36 8.69
N ARG A 40 -36.41 5.49 7.52
CA ARG A 40 -35.77 5.24 6.23
C ARG A 40 -34.58 6.16 5.99
N ILE A 41 -34.75 7.45 6.26
CA ILE A 41 -33.72 8.48 6.03
C ILE A 41 -32.65 8.38 7.10
N LEU A 42 -33.04 8.14 8.35
CA LEU A 42 -32.12 7.91 9.47
C LEU A 42 -31.13 6.79 9.14
N PHE A 43 -31.64 5.64 8.66
CA PHE A 43 -30.81 4.48 8.35
C PHE A 43 -29.84 4.76 7.19
N ILE A 44 -30.33 5.39 6.13
CA ILE A 44 -29.51 5.78 4.98
C ILE A 44 -28.37 6.70 5.44
N ASN A 45 -28.66 7.68 6.29
CA ASN A 45 -27.63 8.61 6.78
C ASN A 45 -26.62 7.94 7.73
N LEU A 46 -27.05 6.98 8.55
CA LEU A 46 -26.14 6.18 9.37
C LEU A 46 -25.19 5.33 8.51
N LEU A 47 -25.70 4.73 7.44
CA LEU A 47 -24.88 3.97 6.50
C LEU A 47 -23.86 4.86 5.77
N LEU A 48 -24.31 6.04 5.31
CA LEU A 48 -23.43 7.04 4.71
C LEU A 48 -22.36 7.50 5.70
N LEU A 49 -22.71 7.73 6.97
CA LEU A 49 -21.75 8.10 8.00
C LEU A 49 -20.67 7.02 8.19
N VAL A 50 -21.05 5.75 8.24
CA VAL A 50 -20.10 4.63 8.31
C VAL A 50 -19.16 4.63 7.09
N LEU A 51 -19.71 4.80 5.88
CA LEU A 51 -18.95 4.86 4.64
C LEU A 51 -17.90 5.99 4.64
N VAL A 52 -18.25 7.16 5.17
CA VAL A 52 -17.36 8.32 5.27
C VAL A 52 -16.32 8.17 6.38
N LEU A 53 -16.67 7.55 7.50
CA LEU A 53 -15.76 7.33 8.62
C LEU A 53 -14.75 6.20 8.34
N MET A 54 -15.11 5.24 7.49
CA MET A 54 -14.30 4.06 7.21
C MET A 54 -12.84 4.39 6.86
N PRO A 55 -12.52 5.33 5.94
CA PRO A 55 -11.13 5.69 5.66
C PRO A 55 -10.35 6.22 6.87
N HIS A 56 -11.01 6.99 7.74
CA HIS A 56 -10.39 7.57 8.93
C HIS A 56 -10.11 6.50 10.00
N VAL A 57 -11.06 5.59 10.22
CA VAL A 57 -10.91 4.47 11.17
C VAL A 57 -9.76 3.55 10.74
N ILE A 58 -9.67 3.25 9.44
CA ILE A 58 -8.61 2.41 8.88
C ILE A 58 -7.24 3.06 9.07
N HIS A 59 -7.09 4.35 8.76
CA HIS A 59 -5.82 5.06 8.97
C HIS A 59 -5.38 5.06 10.44
N LYS A 60 -6.31 5.11 11.39
CA LYS A 60 -6.00 5.15 12.83
C LYS A 60 -5.66 3.77 13.41
N ARG A 61 -6.31 2.71 12.92
CA ARG A 61 -6.10 1.33 13.42
C ARG A 61 -5.09 0.51 12.63
N SER A 62 -4.78 0.91 11.40
CA SER A 62 -3.83 0.25 10.52
C SER A 62 -2.95 1.30 9.84
N ASP A 63 -1.67 0.98 9.58
CA ASP A 63 -0.73 1.88 8.88
C ASP A 63 -1.07 2.02 7.36
N VAL A 64 -2.32 1.70 6.99
CA VAL A 64 -2.85 1.70 5.63
C VAL A 64 -3.47 3.06 5.32
N ARG A 65 -2.88 3.77 4.36
CA ARG A 65 -3.32 5.07 3.85
C ARG A 65 -4.17 4.91 2.61
N ILE A 66 -5.46 5.22 2.72
CA ILE A 66 -6.38 5.17 1.58
C ILE A 66 -6.07 6.32 0.57
N PRO A 67 -6.10 6.07 -0.76
CA PRO A 67 -5.91 7.07 -1.80
C PRO A 67 -6.96 8.16 -1.77
N ASN A 68 -6.58 9.36 -2.21
CA ASN A 68 -7.48 10.52 -2.19
C ASN A 68 -8.58 10.38 -3.25
N GLU A 69 -8.32 9.61 -4.30
CA GLU A 69 -9.26 9.28 -5.37
C GLU A 69 -10.43 8.46 -4.85
N PHE A 70 -10.18 7.54 -3.91
CA PHE A 70 -11.22 6.73 -3.29
C PHE A 70 -12.09 7.57 -2.35
N GLN A 71 -11.48 8.45 -1.56
CA GLN A 71 -12.20 9.43 -0.76
C GLN A 71 -13.04 10.36 -1.64
N PHE A 72 -12.51 10.81 -2.77
CA PHE A 72 -13.23 11.64 -3.74
C PHE A 72 -14.41 10.89 -4.38
N LEU A 73 -14.25 9.60 -4.68
CA LEU A 73 -15.33 8.78 -5.25
C LEU A 73 -16.46 8.56 -4.24
N ILE A 74 -16.13 8.26 -2.98
CA ILE A 74 -17.11 8.22 -1.87
C ILE A 74 -17.82 9.59 -1.73
N PHE A 75 -17.05 10.68 -1.81
CA PHE A 75 -17.55 12.04 -1.71
C PHE A 75 -18.54 12.40 -2.82
N VAL A 76 -18.16 12.19 -4.09
CA VAL A 76 -19.03 12.47 -5.25
C VAL A 76 -20.31 11.65 -5.15
N PHE A 77 -20.21 10.39 -4.72
CA PHE A 77 -21.38 9.57 -4.51
C PHE A 77 -22.31 10.12 -3.42
N ILE A 78 -21.78 10.55 -2.28
CA ILE A 78 -22.61 11.13 -1.21
C ILE A 78 -23.37 12.34 -1.76
N LEU A 79 -22.67 13.21 -2.48
CA LEU A 79 -23.23 14.39 -3.09
C LEU A 79 -24.35 14.00 -4.07
N VAL A 80 -24.10 13.07 -4.99
CA VAL A 80 -25.10 12.55 -5.94
C VAL A 80 -26.28 11.91 -5.19
N SER A 81 -26.04 11.15 -4.12
CA SER A 81 -27.08 10.48 -3.34
C SER A 81 -28.06 11.46 -2.69
N PHE A 82 -27.62 12.68 -2.34
CA PHE A 82 -28.50 13.71 -1.80
C PHE A 82 -29.47 14.25 -2.86
N PHE A 83 -29.11 14.22 -4.14
CA PHE A 83 -29.92 14.75 -5.24
C PHE A 83 -30.84 13.72 -5.91
N LEU A 84 -30.76 12.44 -5.55
CA LEU A 84 -31.48 11.37 -6.25
C LEU A 84 -32.97 11.17 -5.86
N GLY A 85 -33.49 11.95 -4.92
CA GLY A 85 -34.90 11.87 -4.51
C GLY A 85 -35.32 10.45 -4.11
N ASP A 86 -36.37 9.91 -4.74
CA ASP A 86 -36.92 8.59 -4.42
C ASP A 86 -36.01 7.41 -4.81
N PHE A 87 -35.13 7.59 -5.81
CA PHE A 87 -34.16 6.57 -6.21
C PHE A 87 -32.96 6.45 -5.26
N ARG A 88 -32.86 7.37 -4.28
CA ARG A 88 -31.76 7.44 -3.32
C ARG A 88 -31.51 6.10 -2.62
N GLY A 89 -32.56 5.42 -2.19
CA GLY A 89 -32.42 4.14 -1.48
C GLY A 89 -31.72 3.05 -2.30
N LEU A 90 -32.11 2.91 -3.56
CA LEU A 90 -31.58 1.87 -4.46
C LEU A 90 -30.13 2.14 -4.87
N VAL A 91 -29.84 3.39 -5.27
CA VAL A 91 -28.49 3.76 -5.72
C VAL A 91 -27.48 3.67 -4.58
N ILE A 92 -27.90 3.95 -3.35
CA ILE A 92 -27.02 3.82 -2.19
C ILE A 92 -26.63 2.35 -1.95
N GLN A 93 -27.54 1.40 -2.17
CA GLN A 93 -27.28 -0.02 -2.00
C GLN A 93 -26.31 -0.57 -3.05
N ILE A 94 -26.50 -0.19 -4.33
CA ILE A 94 -25.54 -0.54 -5.40
C ILE A 94 -24.15 -0.02 -5.06
N PHE A 95 -24.06 1.25 -4.68
CA PHE A 95 -22.78 1.86 -4.40
C PHE A 95 -22.11 1.29 -3.14
N PHE A 96 -22.90 0.98 -2.10
CA PHE A 96 -22.42 0.27 -0.94
C PHE A 96 -21.76 -1.06 -1.35
N GLY A 97 -22.44 -1.84 -2.20
CA GLY A 97 -21.88 -3.09 -2.72
C GLY A 97 -20.59 -2.89 -3.52
N LEU A 98 -20.54 -1.84 -4.35
CA LEU A 98 -19.36 -1.48 -5.14
C LEU A 98 -18.17 -1.11 -4.23
N VAL A 99 -18.37 -0.23 -3.25
CA VAL A 99 -17.32 0.26 -2.35
C VAL A 99 -16.78 -0.85 -1.46
N ILE A 100 -17.66 -1.65 -0.86
CA ILE A 100 -17.25 -2.73 0.04
C ILE A 100 -16.56 -3.85 -0.74
N SER A 101 -17.06 -4.23 -1.91
CA SER A 101 -16.40 -5.22 -2.76
C SER A 101 -15.03 -4.72 -3.24
N PHE A 102 -14.93 -3.46 -3.70
CA PHE A 102 -13.65 -2.89 -4.10
C PHE A 102 -12.65 -2.79 -2.93
N PHE A 103 -13.15 -2.51 -1.72
CA PHE A 103 -12.33 -2.55 -0.53
C PHE A 103 -11.83 -3.97 -0.22
N GLY A 104 -12.71 -4.98 -0.28
CA GLY A 104 -12.33 -6.38 -0.15
C GLY A 104 -11.26 -6.79 -1.17
N PHE A 105 -11.39 -6.31 -2.41
CA PHE A 105 -10.41 -6.52 -3.46
C PHE A 105 -9.05 -5.94 -3.11
N ILE A 106 -9.00 -4.69 -2.64
CA ILE A 106 -7.75 -4.05 -2.18
C ILE A 106 -7.11 -4.83 -1.03
N VAL A 107 -7.91 -5.20 -0.01
CA VAL A 107 -7.42 -5.96 1.15
C VAL A 107 -6.83 -7.29 0.71
N MET A 108 -7.50 -8.02 -0.19
CA MET A 108 -6.99 -9.29 -0.69
C MET A 108 -5.76 -9.13 -1.56
N MET A 109 -5.68 -8.06 -2.37
CA MET A 109 -4.46 -7.72 -3.09
C MET A 109 -3.29 -7.52 -2.12
N ILE A 110 -3.48 -6.81 -1.00
CA ILE A 110 -2.43 -6.63 0.03
C ILE A 110 -2.01 -7.98 0.62
N ILE A 111 -2.98 -8.80 1.04
CA ILE A 111 -2.71 -10.08 1.71
C ILE A 111 -1.97 -11.03 0.77
N PHE A 112 -2.46 -11.20 -0.46
CA PHE A 112 -1.82 -12.11 -1.43
C PHE A 112 -0.44 -11.62 -1.85
N HIS A 113 -0.28 -10.31 -2.01
CA HIS A 113 1.00 -9.69 -2.33
C HIS A 113 2.08 -9.96 -1.26
N ASN A 114 1.68 -9.98 0.01
CA ASN A 114 2.59 -10.30 1.13
C ASN A 114 2.73 -11.80 1.42
N SER A 115 1.85 -12.65 0.88
CA SER A 115 1.88 -14.09 1.09
C SER A 115 2.78 -14.82 0.08
N LYS A 116 3.37 -15.96 0.46
CA LYS A 116 4.04 -16.88 -0.49
C LYS A 116 3.04 -17.61 -1.42
N MET A 117 1.74 -17.32 -1.32
CA MET A 117 0.71 -18.04 -2.06
C MET A 117 0.55 -17.46 -3.47
N LYS A 118 0.40 -18.35 -4.46
CA LYS A 118 0.11 -17.93 -5.83
C LYS A 118 -1.21 -17.15 -5.87
N LEU A 119 -1.17 -15.97 -6.47
CA LEU A 119 -2.33 -15.11 -6.64
C LEU A 119 -3.39 -15.84 -7.47
N ASN A 120 -4.48 -16.28 -6.84
CA ASN A 120 -5.61 -16.88 -7.55
C ASN A 120 -6.72 -15.82 -7.70
N PRO A 121 -6.91 -15.24 -8.90
CA PRO A 121 -7.88 -14.18 -9.13
C PRO A 121 -9.29 -14.56 -8.69
N PHE A 122 -9.67 -15.83 -8.85
CA PHE A 122 -10.99 -16.32 -8.46
C PHE A 122 -11.24 -16.18 -6.96
N LEU A 123 -10.24 -16.52 -6.12
CA LEU A 123 -10.37 -16.40 -4.66
C LEU A 123 -10.50 -14.94 -4.21
N ILE A 124 -9.75 -14.04 -4.84
CA ILE A 124 -9.82 -12.60 -4.55
C ILE A 124 -11.21 -12.05 -4.83
N ILE A 125 -11.79 -12.41 -5.98
CA ILE A 125 -13.13 -11.97 -6.40
C ILE A 125 -14.21 -12.58 -5.52
N LEU A 126 -14.11 -13.88 -5.24
CA LEU A 126 -15.06 -14.58 -4.40
C LEU A 126 -15.10 -13.97 -3.00
N PHE A 127 -13.93 -13.68 -2.42
CA PHE A 127 -13.82 -12.99 -1.13
C PHE A 127 -14.42 -11.57 -1.19
N SER A 128 -14.07 -10.80 -2.22
CA SER A 128 -14.54 -9.41 -2.37
C SER A 128 -16.06 -9.34 -2.47
N PHE A 129 -16.64 -10.25 -3.27
CA PHE A 129 -18.08 -10.42 -3.40
C PHE A 129 -18.71 -10.87 -2.08
N SER A 130 -18.19 -11.93 -1.46
CA SER A 130 -18.77 -12.48 -0.22
C SER A 130 -18.75 -11.47 0.93
N LEU A 131 -17.67 -10.70 1.08
CA LEU A 131 -17.57 -9.62 2.07
C LEU A 131 -18.72 -8.61 1.93
N SER A 132 -19.03 -8.21 0.70
CA SER A 132 -20.12 -7.28 0.42
C SER A 132 -21.49 -7.87 0.77
N ILE A 133 -21.74 -9.14 0.43
CA ILE A 133 -23.00 -9.82 0.75
C ILE A 133 -23.15 -9.98 2.27
N THR A 134 -22.11 -10.39 2.97
CA THR A 134 -22.15 -10.58 4.43
C THR A 134 -22.43 -9.26 5.16
N LEU A 135 -21.75 -8.17 4.80
CA LEU A 135 -21.99 -6.87 5.41
C LEU A 135 -23.37 -6.30 5.04
N GLY A 136 -23.82 -6.48 3.79
CA GLY A 136 -25.16 -6.12 3.36
C GLY A 136 -26.24 -6.86 4.17
N PHE A 137 -26.10 -8.17 4.33
CA PHE A 137 -27.01 -8.97 5.14
C PHE A 137 -27.03 -8.53 6.60
N GLY A 138 -25.86 -8.27 7.19
CA GLY A 138 -25.76 -7.74 8.57
C GLY A 138 -26.50 -6.42 8.76
N ILE A 139 -26.48 -5.54 7.75
CA ILE A 139 -27.21 -4.27 7.71
C ILE A 139 -28.74 -4.50 7.66
N GLU A 140 -29.23 -5.47 6.88
CA GLU A 140 -30.66 -5.82 6.87
C GLU A 140 -31.12 -6.43 8.19
N LEU A 141 -30.32 -7.32 8.77
CA LEU A 141 -30.61 -7.88 10.10
C LEU A 141 -30.65 -6.79 11.16
N LEU A 142 -29.70 -5.86 11.13
CA LEU A 142 -29.68 -4.74 12.07
C LEU A 142 -30.95 -3.89 11.94
N LYS A 143 -31.41 -3.61 10.72
CA LYS A 143 -32.68 -2.90 10.49
C LYS A 143 -33.87 -3.63 11.07
N PHE A 144 -33.93 -4.94 10.85
CA PHE A 144 -35.01 -5.79 11.35
C PHE A 144 -35.08 -5.73 12.89
N TYR A 145 -33.97 -5.97 13.58
CA TYR A 145 -33.93 -5.94 15.04
C TYR A 145 -34.13 -4.55 15.63
N LEU A 146 -33.63 -3.50 14.97
CA LEU A 146 -33.85 -2.13 15.40
C LEU A 146 -35.35 -1.77 15.38
N LYS A 147 -36.06 -2.20 14.33
CA LYS A 147 -37.52 -2.01 14.23
C LYS A 147 -38.28 -2.70 15.36
N LEU A 148 -37.90 -3.94 15.69
CA LEU A 148 -38.45 -4.65 16.84
C LEU A 148 -38.18 -3.92 18.16
N PHE A 149 -36.94 -3.46 18.37
CA PHE A 149 -36.54 -2.74 19.58
C PHE A 149 -37.32 -1.42 19.77
N LEU A 150 -37.65 -0.74 18.67
CA LEU A 150 -38.41 0.51 18.68
C LEU A 150 -39.93 0.32 18.76
N ASN A 151 -40.40 -0.90 19.07
CA ASN A 151 -41.82 -1.27 19.08
C ASN A 151 -42.55 -0.93 17.76
N ASN A 152 -41.85 -0.98 16.63
CA ASN A 152 -42.41 -0.74 15.30
C ASN A 152 -42.16 -1.96 14.40
N PRO A 153 -43.01 -3.00 14.47
CA PRO A 153 -42.76 -4.27 13.80
C PRO A 153 -42.69 -4.11 12.27
N PRO A 154 -41.80 -4.85 11.59
CA PRO A 154 -41.63 -4.75 10.15
C PRO A 154 -42.89 -5.17 9.39
N ALA A 155 -43.31 -4.33 8.44
CA ALA A 155 -44.43 -4.58 7.55
C ALA A 155 -44.00 -5.42 6.33
N VAL A 156 -44.96 -5.95 5.57
CA VAL A 156 -44.70 -6.73 4.33
C VAL A 156 -43.78 -5.97 3.37
N VAL A 157 -43.98 -4.66 3.23
CA VAL A 157 -43.17 -3.77 2.39
C VAL A 157 -41.69 -3.75 2.82
N ASP A 158 -41.39 -3.93 4.10
CA ASP A 158 -40.01 -3.92 4.61
C ASP A 158 -39.23 -5.16 4.17
N TYR A 159 -39.87 -6.32 4.12
CA TYR A 159 -39.25 -7.56 3.64
C TYR A 159 -38.96 -7.49 2.15
N VAL A 160 -39.91 -6.97 1.37
CA VAL A 160 -39.72 -6.73 -0.07
C VAL A 160 -38.56 -5.76 -0.29
N TYR A 161 -38.50 -4.68 0.49
CA TYR A 161 -37.40 -3.72 0.43
C TYR A 161 -36.05 -4.34 0.80
N ALA A 162 -36.00 -5.21 1.82
CA ALA A 162 -34.79 -5.92 2.20
C ALA A 162 -34.28 -6.82 1.06
N MET A 163 -35.18 -7.49 0.32
CA MET A 163 -34.81 -8.27 -0.85
C MET A 163 -34.26 -7.40 -1.98
N TYR A 164 -34.95 -6.29 -2.32
CA TYR A 164 -34.44 -5.32 -3.28
C TYR A 164 -33.06 -4.77 -2.88
N SER A 165 -32.87 -4.52 -1.59
CA SER A 165 -31.60 -4.07 -1.04
C SER A 165 -30.48 -5.06 -1.29
N MET A 166 -30.69 -6.34 -0.98
CA MET A 166 -29.71 -7.38 -1.23
C MET A 166 -29.44 -7.59 -2.72
N THR A 167 -30.46 -7.48 -3.57
CA THR A 167 -30.28 -7.53 -5.03
C THR A 167 -29.38 -6.39 -5.50
N MET A 168 -29.64 -5.15 -5.05
CA MET A 168 -28.85 -3.98 -5.42
C MET A 168 -27.41 -4.06 -4.91
N VAL A 169 -27.20 -4.49 -3.66
CA VAL A 169 -25.86 -4.75 -3.12
C VAL A 169 -25.13 -5.80 -3.95
N SER A 170 -25.82 -6.87 -4.34
CA SER A 170 -25.24 -7.94 -5.18
C SER A 170 -24.80 -7.43 -6.56
N ILE A 171 -25.63 -6.60 -7.20
CA ILE A 171 -25.29 -5.97 -8.49
C ILE A 171 -24.02 -5.12 -8.35
N GLY A 172 -23.97 -4.25 -7.33
CA GLY A 172 -22.79 -3.43 -7.06
C GLY A 172 -21.52 -4.27 -6.82
N ALA A 173 -21.65 -5.34 -6.05
CA ALA A 173 -20.56 -6.26 -5.75
C ALA A 173 -20.07 -6.99 -6.99
N ILE A 174 -20.97 -7.47 -7.87
CA ILE A 174 -20.63 -8.13 -9.14
C ILE A 174 -19.87 -7.18 -10.06
N ILE A 175 -20.33 -5.93 -10.19
CA ILE A 175 -19.67 -4.92 -11.02
C ILE A 175 -18.23 -4.68 -10.51
N ALA A 176 -18.06 -4.43 -9.22
CA ALA A 176 -16.74 -4.20 -8.63
C ALA A 176 -15.82 -5.42 -8.75
N SER A 177 -16.33 -6.61 -8.47
CA SER A 177 -15.59 -7.87 -8.60
C SER A 177 -15.18 -8.16 -10.05
N GLY A 178 -16.06 -7.86 -11.02
CA GLY A 178 -15.76 -7.95 -12.45
C GLY A 178 -14.63 -7.01 -12.86
N PHE A 179 -14.67 -5.75 -12.42
CA PHE A 179 -13.55 -4.82 -12.63
C PHE A 179 -12.25 -5.30 -11.98
N GLY A 180 -12.31 -5.88 -10.78
CA GLY A 180 -11.17 -6.52 -10.12
C GLY A 180 -10.58 -7.67 -10.94
N TYR A 181 -11.44 -8.53 -11.52
CA TYR A 181 -11.01 -9.61 -12.40
C TYR A 181 -10.31 -9.10 -13.66
N SER A 182 -10.94 -8.16 -14.36
CA SER A 182 -10.41 -7.57 -15.59
C SER A 182 -9.06 -6.91 -15.32
N TYR A 183 -8.92 -6.22 -14.19
CA TYR A 183 -7.65 -5.63 -13.74
C TYR A 183 -6.54 -6.68 -13.57
N MET A 184 -6.85 -7.81 -12.93
CA MET A 184 -5.89 -8.90 -12.74
C MET A 184 -5.53 -9.62 -14.05
N LYS A 185 -6.44 -9.67 -15.02
CA LYS A 185 -6.20 -10.24 -16.36
C LYS A 185 -5.49 -9.29 -17.34
N GLY A 186 -5.08 -8.10 -16.91
CA GLY A 186 -4.28 -7.17 -17.70
C GLY A 186 -5.05 -5.98 -18.29
N PHE A 187 -6.38 -5.93 -18.14
CA PHE A 187 -7.15 -4.75 -18.53
C PHE A 187 -7.07 -3.68 -17.43
N ARG A 188 -6.17 -2.71 -17.59
CA ARG A 188 -5.87 -1.67 -16.59
C ARG A 188 -6.42 -0.30 -17.02
N PRO A 189 -7.72 0.00 -16.81
CA PRO A 189 -8.26 1.31 -17.15
C PRO A 189 -7.58 2.42 -16.33
N LYS A 190 -7.32 3.58 -16.96
CA LYS A 190 -6.50 4.68 -16.39
C LYS A 190 -6.91 5.08 -14.97
N ILE A 191 -8.22 5.12 -14.68
CA ILE A 191 -8.75 5.47 -13.35
C ILE A 191 -8.37 4.43 -12.28
N ILE A 192 -8.59 3.14 -12.57
CA ILE A 192 -8.25 2.05 -11.64
C ILE A 192 -6.72 1.98 -11.48
N MET A 193 -5.98 2.11 -12.57
CA MET A 193 -4.52 2.15 -12.54
C MET A 193 -3.99 3.29 -11.68
N ARG A 194 -4.53 4.51 -11.82
CA ARG A 194 -4.17 5.65 -10.95
C ARG A 194 -4.53 5.41 -9.49
N MET A 195 -5.70 4.83 -9.21
CA MET A 195 -6.11 4.48 -7.84
C MET A 195 -5.17 3.46 -7.21
N VAL A 196 -4.91 2.34 -7.90
CA VAL A 196 -4.04 1.28 -7.40
C VAL A 196 -2.59 1.75 -7.28
N SER A 197 -2.06 2.49 -8.26
CA SER A 197 -0.70 3.04 -8.17
C SER A 197 -0.55 4.09 -7.07
N SER A 198 -1.54 4.95 -6.87
CA SER A 198 -1.56 5.90 -5.75
C SER A 198 -1.70 5.19 -4.40
N PHE A 199 -2.45 4.07 -4.36
CA PHE A 199 -2.53 3.19 -3.20
C PHE A 199 -1.17 2.58 -2.88
N LYS A 200 -0.51 1.95 -3.87
CA LYS A 200 0.83 1.39 -3.73
C LYS A 200 1.84 2.43 -3.22
N LYS A 201 1.89 3.61 -3.87
CA LYS A 201 2.82 4.70 -3.53
C LYS A 201 2.62 5.25 -2.11
N LYS A 202 1.38 5.31 -1.63
CA LYS A 202 1.06 5.76 -0.26
C LYS A 202 1.27 4.68 0.80
N ASN A 203 1.35 3.42 0.38
CA ASN A 203 1.47 2.24 1.24
C ASN A 203 2.70 1.40 0.88
N PRO A 204 3.91 1.98 0.79
CA PRO A 204 5.07 1.26 0.27
C PRO A 204 5.43 0.03 1.13
N ARG A 205 5.11 0.04 2.43
CA ARG A 205 5.27 -1.11 3.34
C ARG A 205 4.42 -2.34 2.96
N PHE A 206 3.29 -2.13 2.27
CA PHE A 206 2.35 -3.20 1.90
C PHE A 206 2.46 -3.62 0.44
N PHE A 207 3.10 -2.81 -0.40
CA PHE A 207 3.30 -3.04 -1.83
C PHE A 207 4.74 -2.80 -2.22
N VAL A 208 5.62 -3.37 -1.41
CA VAL A 208 6.95 -3.75 -1.85
C VAL A 208 6.77 -4.58 -3.11
N GLU A 209 6.94 -4.03 -4.32
CA GLU A 209 6.75 -4.79 -5.57
C GLU A 209 7.52 -6.11 -5.48
N LYS A 210 6.78 -7.22 -5.33
CA LYS A 210 7.25 -8.56 -5.65
C LYS A 210 6.75 -8.89 -7.04
N THR A 211 7.23 -8.13 -8.01
CA THR A 211 6.97 -8.45 -9.42
C THR A 211 8.06 -7.86 -10.29
N ASP A 212 9.31 -8.02 -9.89
CA ASP A 212 10.40 -7.85 -10.83
C ASP A 212 10.37 -9.01 -11.82
N SER A 213 9.65 -8.80 -12.94
CA SER A 213 9.84 -9.68 -14.08
C SER A 213 11.32 -9.64 -14.48
N PRO A 214 11.88 -10.73 -15.01
CA PRO A 214 13.24 -10.71 -15.57
C PRO A 214 13.49 -9.52 -16.51
N GLU A 215 12.46 -9.07 -17.21
CA GLU A 215 12.50 -7.90 -18.11
C GLU A 215 12.79 -6.57 -17.39
N GLU A 216 12.22 -6.37 -16.19
CA GLU A 216 12.42 -5.14 -15.42
C GLU A 216 13.85 -5.06 -14.86
N ILE A 217 14.39 -6.16 -14.35
CA ILE A 217 15.79 -6.22 -13.92
C ILE A 217 16.72 -6.01 -15.12
N LEU A 218 16.46 -6.63 -16.26
CA LEU A 218 17.23 -6.39 -17.48
C LEU A 218 17.18 -4.92 -17.91
N LYS A 219 16.05 -4.23 -17.70
CA LYS A 219 15.94 -2.79 -17.96
C LYS A 219 16.76 -1.95 -16.96
N LEU A 220 16.77 -2.32 -15.68
CA LEU A 220 17.61 -1.66 -14.67
C LEU A 220 19.09 -1.84 -14.98
N ILE A 221 19.51 -3.07 -15.34
CA ILE A 221 20.88 -3.37 -15.78
C ILE A 221 21.27 -2.51 -16.98
N LYS A 222 20.41 -2.42 -18.00
CA LYS A 222 20.62 -1.57 -19.18
C LYS A 222 20.70 -0.07 -18.87
N THR A 223 20.05 0.39 -17.80
CA THR A 223 20.09 1.79 -17.38
C THR A 223 21.46 2.15 -16.78
N GLY A 224 22.14 1.17 -16.18
CA GLY A 224 23.44 1.34 -15.55
C GLY A 224 23.37 1.88 -14.12
N GLU A 225 24.54 1.95 -13.48
CA GLU A 225 24.68 2.50 -12.12
C GLU A 225 24.38 4.01 -12.10
N SER A 226 23.75 4.45 -11.03
CA SER A 226 23.36 5.84 -10.82
C SER A 226 23.32 6.17 -9.33
N GLU A 227 22.90 7.38 -8.99
CA GLU A 227 22.70 7.76 -7.58
C GLU A 227 21.67 6.87 -6.86
N ARG A 228 20.75 6.25 -7.61
CA ARG A 228 19.67 5.39 -7.09
C ARG A 228 19.75 3.94 -7.53
N ILE A 229 20.77 3.55 -8.30
CA ILE A 229 20.98 2.17 -8.77
C ILE A 229 22.44 1.80 -8.52
N GLU A 230 22.68 0.71 -7.79
CA GLU A 230 24.03 0.19 -7.55
C GLU A 230 24.08 -1.29 -7.92
N PHE A 231 25.18 -1.74 -8.52
CA PHE A 231 25.46 -3.14 -8.77
C PHE A 231 26.55 -3.67 -7.83
N LYS A 232 26.38 -4.94 -7.42
CA LYS A 232 27.38 -5.70 -6.66
C LYS A 232 27.47 -7.09 -7.25
N SER A 233 28.69 -7.52 -7.54
CA SER A 233 28.92 -8.81 -8.18
C SER A 233 28.52 -10.00 -7.31
N THR A 234 28.68 -9.89 -5.99
CA THR A 234 28.47 -10.95 -5.00
C THR A 234 28.07 -10.35 -3.65
N LEU A 235 27.49 -11.17 -2.76
CA LEU A 235 27.18 -10.77 -1.39
C LEU A 235 28.40 -10.91 -0.45
N ARG A 236 29.17 -11.99 -0.57
CA ARG A 236 30.26 -12.34 0.37
C ARG A 236 31.50 -12.92 -0.29
N THR A 237 31.40 -13.52 -1.47
CA THR A 237 32.55 -14.17 -2.11
C THR A 237 33.39 -13.17 -2.87
N ASN A 238 34.69 -13.14 -2.59
CA ASN A 238 35.65 -12.38 -3.36
C ASN A 238 35.97 -13.13 -4.66
N LEU A 239 35.73 -12.48 -5.80
CA LEU A 239 35.88 -13.14 -7.11
C LEU A 239 37.32 -13.47 -7.48
N HIS A 240 38.32 -12.80 -6.88
CA HIS A 240 39.73 -13.08 -7.12
C HIS A 240 40.23 -14.24 -6.27
N THR A 241 39.97 -14.21 -4.95
CA THR A 241 40.43 -15.25 -4.03
C THR A 241 39.52 -16.46 -3.99
N LYS A 242 38.27 -16.31 -4.46
CA LYS A 242 37.17 -17.31 -4.38
C LYS A 242 36.81 -17.73 -2.94
N GLU A 243 37.22 -16.92 -1.97
CA GLU A 243 36.95 -17.10 -0.55
C GLU A 243 35.93 -16.10 -0.04
N HIS A 244 35.32 -16.38 1.11
CA HIS A 244 34.42 -15.45 1.78
C HIS A 244 35.21 -14.28 2.37
N ASP A 245 34.74 -13.05 2.12
CA ASP A 245 35.37 -11.83 2.55
C ASP A 245 34.33 -10.88 3.16
N LYS A 246 34.47 -10.62 4.47
CA LYS A 246 33.59 -9.71 5.20
C LYS A 246 33.57 -8.30 4.61
N LYS A 247 34.65 -7.87 3.94
CA LYS A 247 34.69 -6.56 3.30
C LYS A 247 33.65 -6.44 2.19
N ILE A 248 33.30 -7.56 1.53
CA ILE A 248 32.28 -7.58 0.47
C ILE A 248 30.89 -7.48 1.10
N GLU A 249 30.65 -8.21 2.19
CA GLU A 249 29.40 -8.09 2.96
C GLU A 249 29.19 -6.64 3.43
N PHE A 250 30.23 -6.02 4.00
CA PHE A 250 30.15 -4.62 4.43
C PHE A 250 30.00 -3.64 3.29
N SER A 251 30.55 -3.93 2.10
CA SER A 251 30.33 -3.11 0.90
C SER A 251 28.86 -3.07 0.50
N VAL A 252 28.17 -4.23 0.55
CA VAL A 252 26.72 -4.32 0.32
C VAL A 252 25.94 -3.53 1.37
N LEU A 253 26.24 -3.74 2.66
CA LEU A 253 25.54 -3.08 3.76
C LEU A 253 25.75 -1.55 3.76
N LYS A 254 26.95 -1.10 3.40
CA LYS A 254 27.29 0.32 3.22
C LYS A 254 26.40 0.98 2.16
N THR A 255 26.18 0.33 1.03
CA THR A 255 25.27 0.83 -0.01
C THR A 255 23.84 0.92 0.51
N ILE A 256 23.37 -0.08 1.25
CA ILE A 256 22.01 -0.08 1.82
C ILE A 256 21.84 1.10 2.79
N VAL A 257 22.78 1.29 3.72
CA VAL A 257 22.75 2.43 4.66
C VAL A 257 22.81 3.76 3.91
N ALA A 258 23.64 3.87 2.87
CA ALA A 258 23.70 5.06 2.03
C ALA A 258 22.35 5.38 1.36
N PHE A 259 21.65 4.37 0.82
CA PHE A 259 20.32 4.57 0.24
C PHE A 259 19.29 4.97 1.28
N LEU A 260 19.26 4.30 2.44
CA LEU A 260 18.34 4.61 3.53
C LEU A 260 18.49 6.05 4.03
N ASN A 261 19.72 6.57 4.08
CA ASN A 261 19.98 7.95 4.51
C ASN A 261 19.75 9.01 3.43
N SER A 262 19.60 8.61 2.15
CA SER A 262 19.56 9.53 1.00
C SER A 262 18.14 9.67 0.42
N GLU A 263 17.93 9.29 -0.85
CA GLU A 263 16.61 9.34 -1.51
C GLU A 263 15.98 7.95 -1.68
N GLY A 264 16.59 6.92 -1.09
CA GLY A 264 16.32 5.52 -1.43
C GLY A 264 17.07 5.09 -2.70
N GLY A 265 16.81 3.88 -3.16
CA GLY A 265 17.44 3.30 -4.34
C GLY A 265 17.27 1.80 -4.43
N THR A 266 17.83 1.22 -5.49
CA THR A 266 17.81 -0.21 -5.79
C THR A 266 19.23 -0.72 -5.88
N LEU A 267 19.54 -1.77 -5.12
CA LEU A 267 20.80 -2.52 -5.21
C LEU A 267 20.54 -3.86 -5.90
N LEU A 268 21.30 -4.17 -6.94
CA LEU A 268 21.32 -5.50 -7.55
C LEU A 268 22.59 -6.26 -7.15
N ILE A 269 22.42 -7.46 -6.58
CA ILE A 269 23.52 -8.36 -6.23
C ILE A 269 23.53 -9.55 -7.19
N GLY A 270 24.69 -9.89 -7.72
CA GLY A 270 24.86 -10.86 -8.80
C GLY A 270 25.04 -10.19 -10.17
N VAL A 271 25.33 -8.89 -10.22
CA VAL A 271 25.60 -8.12 -11.44
C VAL A 271 26.92 -7.38 -11.27
N ASP A 272 27.81 -7.45 -12.26
CA ASP A 272 29.06 -6.69 -12.21
C ASP A 272 28.88 -5.23 -12.66
N ASN A 273 29.95 -4.44 -12.54
CA ASN A 273 29.94 -3.02 -12.88
C ASN A 273 29.69 -2.76 -14.39
N ASP A 274 29.91 -3.77 -15.24
CA ASP A 274 29.65 -3.69 -16.68
C ASP A 274 28.23 -4.14 -17.04
N GLY A 275 27.41 -4.49 -16.04
CA GLY A 275 26.05 -4.98 -16.22
C GLY A 275 25.95 -6.46 -16.61
N ARG A 276 27.03 -7.24 -16.50
CA ARG A 276 26.97 -8.68 -16.78
C ARG A 276 26.35 -9.42 -15.61
N ILE A 277 25.44 -10.33 -15.93
CA ILE A 277 24.79 -11.19 -14.94
C ILE A 277 25.76 -12.30 -14.51
N LEU A 278 26.21 -12.22 -13.27
CA LEU A 278 27.08 -13.21 -12.64
C LEU A 278 26.32 -14.21 -11.79
N GLY A 279 25.23 -13.75 -11.15
CA GLY A 279 24.42 -14.51 -10.20
C GLY A 279 25.04 -14.64 -8.81
N ILE A 280 24.18 -14.89 -7.81
CA ILE A 280 24.57 -15.10 -6.41
C ILE A 280 25.06 -16.54 -6.15
N GLU A 281 25.07 -17.42 -7.14
CA GLU A 281 25.55 -18.80 -7.04
C GLU A 281 27.03 -18.85 -6.63
N LYS A 282 27.81 -17.83 -6.99
CA LYS A 282 29.21 -17.67 -6.58
C LYS A 282 29.38 -17.46 -5.07
N ASP A 283 28.32 -17.07 -4.36
CA ASP A 283 28.33 -16.97 -2.91
C ASP A 283 28.25 -18.33 -2.19
N ARG A 284 28.09 -19.44 -2.95
CA ARG A 284 28.16 -20.83 -2.46
C ARG A 284 27.22 -21.14 -1.29
N PHE A 285 26.00 -20.62 -1.35
CA PHE A 285 24.94 -21.03 -0.43
C PHE A 285 24.29 -22.33 -0.92
N GLN A 286 23.83 -23.16 0.02
CA GLN A 286 23.20 -24.44 -0.35
C GLN A 286 21.86 -24.27 -1.07
N ASN A 287 21.14 -23.19 -0.76
CA ASN A 287 19.88 -22.82 -1.41
C ASN A 287 19.57 -21.32 -1.17
N ASN A 288 18.58 -20.80 -1.91
CA ASN A 288 18.15 -19.40 -1.82
C ASN A 288 17.59 -19.04 -0.44
N ASP A 289 16.99 -19.98 0.29
CA ASP A 289 16.49 -19.74 1.65
C ASP A 289 17.63 -19.46 2.63
N LYS A 290 18.74 -20.20 2.57
CA LYS A 290 19.92 -19.97 3.40
C LYS A 290 20.63 -18.66 3.05
N PHE A 291 20.67 -18.32 1.75
CA PHE A 291 21.16 -17.02 1.31
C PHE A 291 20.32 -15.89 1.92
N ALA A 292 18.99 -15.97 1.78
CA ALA A 292 18.07 -14.95 2.30
C ALA A 292 18.14 -14.83 3.82
N LEU A 293 18.27 -15.96 4.54
CA LEU A 293 18.45 -15.97 5.99
C LEU A 293 19.77 -15.29 6.39
N HIS A 294 20.87 -15.57 5.70
CA HIS A 294 22.16 -14.94 5.96
C HIS A 294 22.10 -13.44 5.72
N PHE A 295 21.54 -13.02 4.60
CA PHE A 295 21.33 -11.60 4.28
C PHE A 295 20.49 -10.89 5.33
N MET A 296 19.37 -11.51 5.76
CA MET A 296 18.52 -10.99 6.84
C MET A 296 19.29 -10.85 8.17
N ASN A 297 20.16 -11.81 8.50
CA ASN A 297 20.98 -11.73 9.71
C ASN A 297 21.99 -10.59 9.64
N LEU A 298 22.67 -10.40 8.50
CA LEU A 298 23.57 -9.27 8.27
C LEU A 298 22.86 -7.92 8.47
N LEU A 299 21.65 -7.77 7.93
CA LEU A 299 20.84 -6.55 8.11
C LEU A 299 20.49 -6.31 9.59
N LYS A 300 20.06 -7.36 10.31
CA LYS A 300 19.69 -7.25 11.73
C LYS A 300 20.88 -6.92 12.62
N GLU A 301 22.03 -7.55 12.36
CA GLU A 301 23.25 -7.38 13.13
C GLU A 301 23.87 -5.99 12.93
N HIS A 302 23.97 -5.54 11.68
CA HIS A 302 24.76 -4.36 11.33
C HIS A 302 23.94 -3.09 11.10
N ILE A 303 22.65 -3.18 10.79
CA ILE A 303 21.80 -1.99 10.52
C ILE A 303 20.74 -1.84 11.61
N GLY A 304 20.10 -2.94 12.01
CA GLY A 304 19.06 -2.95 13.04
C GLY A 304 17.70 -3.38 12.52
N SER A 305 16.93 -4.07 13.37
CA SER A 305 15.63 -4.65 12.99
C SER A 305 14.56 -3.60 12.73
N GLU A 306 14.69 -2.41 13.30
CA GLU A 306 13.80 -1.27 13.14
C GLU A 306 13.78 -0.69 11.71
N TYR A 307 14.82 -0.98 10.90
CA TYR A 307 14.93 -0.50 9.53
C TYR A 307 14.44 -1.50 8.48
N LEU A 308 14.14 -2.75 8.87
CA LEU A 308 13.60 -3.77 7.96
C LEU A 308 12.33 -3.32 7.20
N PRO A 309 11.39 -2.55 7.77
CA PRO A 309 10.23 -2.05 7.02
C PRO A 309 10.54 -1.07 5.88
N TYR A 310 11.78 -0.57 5.80
CA TYR A 310 12.26 0.30 4.71
C TYR A 310 13.03 -0.48 3.65
N LEU A 311 13.18 -1.78 3.82
CA LEU A 311 13.92 -2.66 2.94
C LEU A 311 12.98 -3.72 2.36
N SER A 312 13.11 -3.92 1.06
CA SER A 312 12.59 -5.06 0.34
C SER A 312 13.75 -5.80 -0.28
N PHE A 313 13.71 -7.13 -0.30
CA PHE A 313 14.61 -7.87 -1.16
C PHE A 313 13.93 -9.10 -1.73
N GLU A 314 14.26 -9.41 -2.98
CA GLU A 314 13.79 -10.60 -3.67
C GLU A 314 14.85 -11.20 -4.59
N SER A 315 14.77 -12.51 -4.75
CA SER A 315 15.64 -13.28 -5.64
C SER A 315 14.90 -13.55 -6.94
N VAL A 316 15.48 -13.15 -8.07
CA VAL A 316 14.90 -13.31 -9.41
C VAL A 316 15.84 -14.14 -10.27
N LEU A 317 15.29 -15.14 -10.94
CA LEU A 317 16.04 -16.01 -11.85
C LEU A 317 16.06 -15.40 -13.26
N ILE A 318 17.25 -15.12 -13.79
CA ILE A 318 17.49 -14.58 -15.13
C ILE A 318 18.63 -15.37 -15.75
N GLU A 319 18.41 -15.95 -16.94
CA GLU A 319 19.45 -16.72 -17.65
C GLU A 319 20.12 -17.79 -16.77
N GLU A 320 19.31 -18.56 -16.04
CA GLU A 320 19.74 -19.62 -15.09
C GLU A 320 20.58 -19.13 -13.90
N LYS A 321 20.69 -17.80 -13.72
CA LYS A 321 21.40 -17.17 -12.61
C LYS A 321 20.44 -16.37 -11.74
N THR A 322 20.66 -16.42 -10.45
CA THR A 322 19.80 -15.76 -9.47
C THR A 322 20.40 -14.40 -9.13
N ILE A 323 19.63 -13.33 -9.31
CA ILE A 323 20.00 -11.97 -8.90
C ILE A 323 19.19 -11.62 -7.65
N LEU A 324 19.82 -11.02 -6.65
CA LEU A 324 19.09 -10.43 -5.52
C LEU A 324 18.85 -8.95 -5.81
N LYS A 325 17.59 -8.54 -5.96
CA LYS A 325 17.20 -7.12 -5.96
C LYS A 325 16.88 -6.71 -4.54
N VAL A 326 17.42 -5.57 -4.11
CA VAL A 326 17.17 -4.95 -2.81
C VAL A 326 16.67 -3.52 -3.03
N ASP A 327 15.40 -3.26 -2.74
CA ASP A 327 14.84 -1.91 -2.79
C ASP A 327 14.88 -1.26 -1.40
N CYS A 328 15.43 -0.05 -1.37
CA CYS A 328 15.63 0.73 -0.17
C CYS A 328 14.78 2.01 -0.23
N ILE A 329 13.96 2.23 0.80
CA ILE A 329 13.16 3.45 0.96
C ILE A 329 13.90 4.39 1.91
N CYS A 330 13.93 5.69 1.58
CA CYS A 330 14.47 6.73 2.46
C CYS A 330 13.88 6.62 3.89
N SER A 331 14.76 6.52 4.88
CA SER A 331 14.42 6.57 6.29
C SER A 331 14.07 8.00 6.70
N ARG A 332 13.27 8.13 7.76
CA ARG A 332 13.00 9.43 8.43
C ARG A 332 13.90 9.69 9.63
N LYS A 333 14.76 8.72 9.96
CA LYS A 333 15.73 8.78 11.04
C LYS A 333 17.11 8.44 10.49
N PRO A 334 18.19 9.01 11.05
CA PRO A 334 19.53 8.65 10.64
C PRO A 334 19.80 7.16 10.90
N VAL A 335 20.35 6.48 9.90
CA VAL A 335 20.69 5.06 9.93
C VAL A 335 22.20 4.91 9.97
N TYR A 336 22.70 4.08 10.88
CA TYR A 336 24.13 3.84 11.06
C TYR A 336 24.47 2.40 10.73
N LEU A 337 25.64 2.18 10.14
CA LEU A 337 26.22 0.86 9.93
C LEU A 337 27.10 0.51 11.14
N ARG A 338 26.80 -0.58 11.83
CA ARG A 338 27.57 -1.08 12.98
C ARG A 338 28.62 -2.07 12.52
N ILE A 339 29.89 -1.78 12.80
CA ILE A 339 31.00 -2.70 12.54
C ILE A 339 31.75 -2.90 13.86
N GLY A 340 31.45 -4.00 14.56
CA GLY A 340 32.00 -4.25 15.89
C GLY A 340 31.50 -3.23 16.90
N LYS A 341 32.38 -2.34 17.37
CA LYS A 341 32.04 -1.26 18.32
C LYS A 341 31.82 0.10 17.65
N ASP A 342 32.16 0.22 16.37
CA ASP A 342 32.09 1.47 15.63
C ASP A 342 30.74 1.60 14.92
N GLU A 343 30.21 2.82 14.88
CA GLU A 343 29.03 3.19 14.11
C GLU A 343 29.42 4.18 13.01
N GLU A 344 29.16 3.82 11.76
CA GLU A 344 29.52 4.61 10.60
C GLU A 344 28.28 5.14 9.88
N PHE A 345 28.34 6.39 9.42
CA PHE A 345 27.24 7.03 8.70
C PHE A 345 27.58 7.21 7.22
N TYR A 346 26.73 6.67 6.35
CA TYR A 346 26.93 6.69 4.91
C TYR A 346 25.79 7.39 4.18
N VAL A 347 26.13 8.12 3.11
CA VAL A 347 25.17 8.76 2.21
C VAL A 347 25.58 8.54 0.75
N ARG A 348 24.64 8.69 -0.19
CA ARG A 348 24.93 8.73 -1.62
C ARG A 348 25.45 10.12 -1.99
N ALA A 349 26.50 10.15 -2.80
CA ALA A 349 27.03 11.34 -3.45
C ALA A 349 27.25 10.99 -4.93
N GLY A 350 26.22 11.22 -5.75
CA GLY A 350 26.16 10.60 -7.08
C GLY A 350 26.16 9.07 -6.97
N PRO A 351 26.88 8.34 -7.84
CA PRO A 351 26.92 6.88 -7.79
C PRO A 351 27.79 6.30 -6.65
N ALA A 352 28.40 7.14 -5.81
CA ALA A 352 29.30 6.68 -4.75
C ALA A 352 28.66 6.73 -3.36
N SER A 353 28.98 5.75 -2.52
CA SER A 353 28.62 5.72 -1.10
C SER A 353 29.76 6.34 -0.25
N VAL A 354 29.52 7.53 0.29
CA VAL A 354 30.53 8.33 1.02
C VAL A 354 30.24 8.32 2.52
N GLN A 355 31.29 8.13 3.32
CA GLN A 355 31.20 8.25 4.78
C GLN A 355 31.17 9.72 5.18
N LEU A 356 30.22 10.10 6.03
CA LEU A 356 30.23 11.42 6.66
C LEU A 356 30.61 11.27 8.13
N ASN A 357 31.55 12.09 8.58
CA ASN A 357 32.00 12.13 9.97
C ASN A 357 32.06 13.59 10.46
N GLY A 358 32.08 13.77 11.78
CA GLY A 358 32.24 15.08 12.43
C GLY A 358 31.20 16.10 11.98
N ARG A 359 31.65 17.32 11.65
CA ARG A 359 30.77 18.45 11.30
C ARG A 359 29.84 18.16 10.11
N ARG A 360 30.34 17.48 9.06
CA ARG A 360 29.54 17.16 7.86
C ARG A 360 28.35 16.25 8.17
N LEU A 361 28.53 15.32 9.11
CA LEU A 361 27.46 14.43 9.57
C LEU A 361 26.38 15.24 10.29
N VAL A 362 26.80 16.07 11.26
CA VAL A 362 25.87 16.89 12.05
C VAL A 362 25.05 17.81 11.15
N ASP A 363 25.71 18.54 10.25
CA ASP A 363 25.06 19.45 9.30
C ASP A 363 24.07 18.71 8.39
N TYR A 364 24.43 17.50 7.93
CA TYR A 364 23.54 16.68 7.09
C TYR A 364 22.30 16.22 7.86
N VAL A 365 22.50 15.71 9.08
CA VAL A 365 21.43 15.15 9.91
C VAL A 365 20.44 16.25 10.30
N ASP A 366 20.93 17.42 10.70
CA ASP A 366 20.08 18.56 11.06
C ASP A 366 19.26 19.04 9.87
N ARG A 367 19.83 19.08 8.66
CA ARG A 367 19.10 19.51 7.46
C ARG A 367 18.07 18.48 6.98
N LYS A 368 18.37 17.18 7.09
CA LYS A 368 17.58 16.11 6.47
C LYS A 368 16.50 15.54 7.38
N PHE A 369 16.74 15.46 8.69
CA PHE A 369 15.90 14.71 9.62
C PHE A 369 15.26 15.54 10.73
N ARG A 370 15.66 16.80 10.93
CA ARG A 370 14.96 17.74 11.83
C ARG A 370 14.01 18.63 11.04
N GLU A 371 12.83 18.11 10.73
CA GLU A 371 11.63 18.88 10.39
C GLU A 371 10.43 18.39 11.19
#